data_AF-A0A2M7H339-F1
#
_entry.id   AF-A0A2M7H339-F1
#
_cell.length_a   1.000
_cell.length_b   1.000
_cell.length_c   1.000
_cell.angle_alpha   90.00
_cell.angle_beta   90.00
_cell.angle_gamma   90.00
#
_symmetry.space_group_name_H-M   'P 1'
#
loop_
_entity.id
_entity.type
_entity.pdbx_description
1 polymer ?
#
loop_
_entity_poly.entity_id
_entity_poly.type
_entity_poly.pdbx_seq_one_letter_code
_entity_poly.pdbx_strand_id
1 'polypeptide(L)'
;MEKLSTESTPIQICFKKTVPDTLQEYFKKVKNSPIEERILFQDGHKSQNPNPQAEIKYLPKQFFTPLTLNVFGDKVALTDFVDPATTMIIKKQSFADGFKEYFNMLWQQDARTYRGVDSVYEFMLKSLDYKENWFIGGNAGMERAMPVQWLEYNKLRLERKVWWHDLVDIKAKSRLTGLDYVREGERHEDKYFEFKWLPEEVCSPTVIFMFGETVASITWEADPEPVAFVIENKQIFNDYKKYFDYLWNQDTRITRGLKNAQDLFYRKMRELKAGDEYRVLWGAYGIDVRNDTIPWFEKYNTERVQRGVHLKLIGYEPDRDSILHEMKAAGDTDLSMTSVRFLDNAVESPMQINIYPDSIIFFHWAKGSGTIAIEIKRPEIRDAMNTSFDATWQASKN
;
A
#
# COMPACT_ATOMS: atom_id res chain seq x y z
N MET A 1 5.42 -32.70 -14.90
CA MET A 1 4.27 -31.85 -14.53
C MET A 1 3.38 -31.74 -15.74
N GLU A 2 2.34 -32.57 -15.81
CA GLU A 2 1.30 -32.48 -16.84
C GLU A 2 0.50 -31.18 -16.64
N LYS A 3 0.38 -30.39 -17.70
CA LYS A 3 -0.53 -29.24 -17.74
C LYS A 3 -1.96 -29.78 -17.69
N LEU A 4 -2.63 -29.64 -16.55
CA LEU A 4 -4.08 -29.83 -16.45
C LEU A 4 -4.75 -28.84 -17.43
N SER A 5 -5.44 -29.37 -18.43
CA SER A 5 -6.18 -28.59 -19.41
C SER A 5 -7.31 -27.83 -18.71
N THR A 6 -7.65 -26.65 -19.23
CA THR A 6 -8.80 -25.83 -18.84
C THR A 6 -10.12 -26.42 -19.33
N GLU A 7 -10.28 -27.75 -19.24
CA GLU A 7 -11.56 -28.39 -19.49
C GLU A 7 -12.50 -28.03 -18.34
N SER A 8 -13.66 -27.47 -18.69
CA SER A 8 -14.77 -27.28 -17.76
C SER A 8 -14.96 -28.56 -16.96
N THR A 9 -15.00 -28.46 -15.63
CA THR A 9 -15.17 -29.64 -14.76
C THR A 9 -16.35 -30.48 -15.25
N PRO A 10 -16.28 -31.83 -15.22
CA PRO A 10 -17.33 -32.73 -15.73
C PRO A 10 -18.75 -32.37 -15.27
N ILE A 11 -18.87 -31.76 -14.10
CA ILE A 11 -20.10 -31.24 -13.49
C ILE A 11 -20.77 -30.15 -14.35
N GLN A 12 -20.03 -29.21 -14.94
CA GLN A 12 -20.61 -28.13 -15.77
C GLN A 12 -21.15 -28.65 -17.12
N ILE A 13 -20.48 -29.64 -17.71
CA ILE A 13 -20.90 -30.27 -18.97
C ILE A 13 -22.18 -31.07 -18.75
N CYS A 14 -22.28 -31.81 -17.64
CA CYS A 14 -23.52 -32.51 -17.26
C CYS A 14 -24.67 -31.55 -16.97
N PHE A 15 -24.44 -30.43 -16.29
CA PHE A 15 -25.52 -29.48 -16.00
C PHE A 15 -26.15 -28.95 -17.31
N LYS A 16 -25.38 -28.41 -18.25
CA LYS A 16 -25.97 -27.83 -19.47
C LYS A 16 -26.59 -28.83 -20.45
N LYS A 17 -26.10 -30.07 -20.50
CA LYS A 17 -26.62 -31.11 -21.41
C LYS A 17 -27.77 -31.91 -20.81
N THR A 18 -27.90 -31.95 -19.49
CA THR A 18 -28.79 -32.88 -18.78
C THR A 18 -29.76 -32.20 -17.82
N VAL A 19 -29.77 -30.85 -17.69
CA VAL A 19 -30.81 -30.11 -16.95
C VAL A 19 -32.16 -30.44 -17.61
N PRO A 20 -33.02 -31.25 -16.96
CA PRO A 20 -34.32 -31.57 -17.54
C PRO A 20 -35.19 -30.31 -17.51
N ASP A 21 -36.17 -30.19 -18.43
CA ASP A 21 -37.09 -29.05 -18.48
C ASP A 21 -37.74 -28.74 -17.12
N THR A 22 -37.92 -29.78 -16.30
CA THR A 22 -38.45 -29.69 -14.93
C THR A 22 -37.58 -28.85 -13.98
N LEU A 23 -36.25 -28.85 -14.14
CA LEU A 23 -35.35 -28.05 -13.30
C LEU A 23 -35.33 -26.57 -13.75
N GLN A 24 -35.50 -26.29 -15.05
CA GLN A 24 -35.72 -24.91 -15.50
C GLN A 24 -37.05 -24.35 -14.97
N GLU A 25 -38.11 -25.15 -14.96
CA GLU A 25 -39.39 -24.77 -14.35
C GLU A 25 -39.24 -24.53 -12.85
N TYR A 26 -38.49 -25.39 -12.14
CA TYR A 26 -38.17 -25.19 -10.73
C TYR A 26 -37.48 -23.84 -10.52
N PHE A 27 -36.45 -23.52 -11.29
CA PHE A 27 -35.74 -22.24 -11.18
C PHE A 27 -36.62 -21.03 -11.47
N LYS A 28 -37.55 -21.12 -12.43
CA LYS A 28 -38.57 -20.09 -12.66
C LYS A 28 -39.50 -19.91 -11.47
N LYS A 29 -39.87 -21.01 -10.78
CA LYS A 29 -40.71 -20.97 -9.58
C LYS A 29 -39.94 -20.38 -8.39
N VAL A 30 -38.70 -20.79 -8.17
CA VAL A 30 -37.85 -20.28 -7.08
C VAL A 30 -37.60 -18.78 -7.22
N LYS A 31 -37.32 -18.30 -8.44
CA LYS A 31 -37.10 -16.87 -8.72
C LYS A 31 -38.24 -15.96 -8.24
N ASN A 32 -39.47 -16.47 -8.19
CA ASN A 32 -40.66 -15.74 -7.74
C ASN A 32 -41.18 -16.20 -6.38
N SER A 33 -40.42 -17.04 -5.67
CA SER A 33 -40.82 -17.57 -4.37
C SER A 33 -40.30 -16.71 -3.22
N PRO A 34 -41.00 -16.62 -2.08
CA PRO A 34 -40.52 -15.92 -0.89
C PRO A 34 -39.48 -16.74 -0.10
N ILE A 35 -38.75 -17.64 -0.77
CA ILE A 35 -37.81 -18.54 -0.11
C ILE A 35 -36.48 -17.80 0.08
N GLU A 36 -36.11 -17.61 1.34
CA GLU A 36 -34.77 -17.19 1.71
C GLU A 36 -33.79 -18.35 1.52
N GLU A 37 -32.79 -18.16 0.66
CA GLU A 37 -31.82 -19.18 0.31
C GLU A 37 -30.42 -18.70 0.67
N ARG A 38 -29.66 -19.56 1.34
CA ARG A 38 -28.24 -19.34 1.66
C ARG A 38 -27.43 -20.44 0.98
N ILE A 39 -26.48 -20.05 0.14
CA ILE A 39 -25.71 -21.01 -0.67
C ILE A 39 -24.21 -20.81 -0.46
N LEU A 40 -23.52 -21.92 -0.19
CA LEU A 40 -22.07 -21.99 -0.20
C LEU A 40 -21.61 -22.57 -1.55
N PHE A 41 -20.94 -21.77 -2.37
CA PHE A 41 -20.35 -22.18 -3.64
C PHE A 41 -18.84 -22.39 -3.53
N GLN A 42 -18.29 -23.18 -4.43
CA GLN A 42 -16.85 -23.33 -4.55
C GLN A 42 -16.24 -22.03 -5.10
N ASP A 43 -15.12 -21.60 -4.53
CA ASP A 43 -14.33 -20.47 -5.04
C ASP A 43 -13.99 -20.67 -6.53
N GLY A 44 -14.05 -19.59 -7.30
CA GLY A 44 -13.91 -19.56 -8.76
C GLY A 44 -15.13 -20.02 -9.57
N HIS A 45 -16.22 -20.49 -8.95
CA HIS A 45 -17.46 -20.77 -9.66
C HIS A 45 -18.33 -19.50 -9.80
N LYS A 46 -18.62 -19.09 -11.04
CA LYS A 46 -19.66 -18.09 -11.28
C LYS A 46 -21.02 -18.71 -11.01
N SER A 47 -21.67 -18.29 -9.92
CA SER A 47 -23.03 -18.72 -9.63
C SER A 47 -23.97 -18.28 -10.75
N GLN A 48 -24.68 -19.23 -11.36
CA GLN A 48 -25.82 -18.94 -12.22
C GLN A 48 -27.13 -19.01 -11.41
N ASN A 49 -27.10 -18.64 -10.12
CA ASN A 49 -28.26 -18.79 -9.26
C ASN A 49 -29.45 -17.99 -9.84
N PRO A 50 -30.55 -18.65 -10.18
CA PRO A 50 -31.73 -17.99 -10.71
C PRO A 50 -32.51 -17.21 -9.64
N ASN A 51 -32.21 -17.39 -8.35
CA ASN A 51 -32.77 -16.63 -7.26
C ASN A 51 -31.95 -15.36 -6.98
N PRO A 52 -32.41 -14.16 -7.39
CA PRO A 52 -31.70 -12.92 -7.15
C PRO A 52 -31.66 -12.50 -5.67
N GLN A 53 -32.47 -13.13 -4.81
CA GLN A 53 -32.54 -12.86 -3.38
C GLN A 53 -31.65 -13.78 -2.55
N ALA A 54 -31.04 -14.79 -3.15
CA ALA A 54 -30.20 -15.72 -2.41
C ALA A 54 -28.94 -15.01 -1.89
N GLU A 55 -28.60 -15.29 -0.64
CA GLU A 55 -27.30 -14.95 -0.11
C GLU A 55 -26.30 -16.02 -0.55
N ILE A 56 -25.19 -15.57 -1.13
CA ILE A 56 -24.15 -16.47 -1.66
C ILE A 56 -22.83 -16.18 -0.98
N LYS A 57 -22.18 -17.23 -0.46
CA LYS A 57 -20.79 -17.20 0.01
C LYS A 57 -19.97 -18.22 -0.76
N TYR A 58 -18.67 -17.95 -0.88
CA TYR A 58 -17.72 -18.85 -1.54
C TYR A 58 -16.78 -19.47 -0.52
N LEU A 59 -16.49 -20.76 -0.69
CA LEU A 59 -15.56 -21.53 0.14
C LEU A 59 -14.44 -22.14 -0.72
N PRO A 60 -13.25 -22.38 -0.13
CA PRO A 60 -12.17 -23.06 -0.83
C PRO A 60 -12.56 -24.45 -1.36
N LYS A 61 -11.95 -24.86 -2.49
CA LYS A 61 -12.25 -26.13 -3.18
C LYS A 61 -12.18 -27.37 -2.28
N GLN A 62 -11.30 -27.39 -1.28
CA GLN A 62 -11.17 -28.53 -0.37
C GLN A 62 -12.40 -28.78 0.52
N PHE A 63 -13.33 -27.82 0.64
CA PHE A 63 -14.59 -28.03 1.36
C PHE A 63 -15.67 -28.68 0.50
N PHE A 64 -15.43 -28.85 -0.80
CA PHE A 64 -16.41 -29.38 -1.73
C PHE A 64 -16.13 -30.83 -2.07
N THR A 65 -17.22 -31.59 -2.12
CA THR A 65 -17.26 -32.93 -2.68
C THR A 65 -18.01 -32.87 -4.01
N PRO A 66 -17.96 -33.93 -4.85
CA PRO A 66 -18.81 -34.01 -6.04
C PRO A 66 -20.32 -33.96 -5.73
N LEU A 67 -20.72 -34.19 -4.48
CA LEU A 67 -22.11 -34.15 -4.05
C LEU A 67 -22.55 -32.72 -3.75
N THR A 68 -23.73 -32.37 -4.26
CA THR A 68 -24.47 -31.19 -3.82
C THR A 68 -25.32 -31.54 -2.61
N LEU A 69 -25.26 -30.71 -1.57
CA LEU A 69 -26.01 -30.89 -0.34
C LEU A 69 -27.05 -29.79 -0.19
N ASN A 70 -28.32 -30.18 -0.05
CA ASN A 70 -29.43 -29.26 0.19
C ASN A 70 -30.14 -29.63 1.50
N VAL A 71 -30.40 -28.64 2.36
CA VAL A 71 -31.14 -28.84 3.61
C VAL A 71 -32.41 -28.00 3.58
N PHE A 72 -33.57 -28.64 3.76
CA PHE A 72 -34.86 -27.96 3.74
C PHE A 72 -35.86 -28.62 4.69
N GLY A 73 -36.32 -27.85 5.70
CA GLY A 73 -37.19 -28.38 6.76
C GLY A 73 -36.51 -29.49 7.57
N ASP A 74 -37.09 -30.70 7.51
CA ASP A 74 -36.63 -31.94 8.16
C ASP A 74 -35.86 -32.87 7.21
N LYS A 75 -35.51 -32.40 6.01
CA LYS A 75 -34.89 -33.19 4.95
C LYS A 75 -33.49 -32.71 4.59
N VAL A 76 -32.66 -33.67 4.23
CA VAL A 76 -31.37 -33.45 3.59
C VAL A 76 -31.37 -34.21 2.27
N ALA A 77 -31.08 -33.52 1.18
CA ALA A 77 -30.88 -34.12 -0.13
C ALA A 77 -29.40 -34.08 -0.51
N LEU A 78 -28.84 -35.23 -0.85
CA LEU A 78 -27.50 -35.40 -1.40
C LEU A 78 -27.65 -35.78 -2.86
N THR A 79 -27.16 -34.92 -3.76
CA THR A 79 -27.28 -35.13 -5.20
C THR A 79 -25.91 -35.28 -5.82
N ASP A 80 -25.67 -36.44 -6.43
CA ASP A 80 -24.60 -36.65 -7.39
C ASP A 80 -25.15 -36.35 -8.79
N PHE A 81 -24.54 -35.39 -9.47
CA PHE A 81 -24.93 -35.00 -10.83
C PHE A 81 -24.16 -35.76 -11.91
N VAL A 82 -23.26 -36.69 -11.55
CA VAL A 82 -22.61 -37.61 -12.50
C VAL A 82 -23.65 -38.57 -13.07
N ASP A 83 -23.63 -38.80 -14.38
CA ASP A 83 -24.59 -39.67 -15.07
C ASP A 83 -24.44 -41.15 -14.63
N PRO A 84 -25.51 -41.82 -14.17
CA PRO A 84 -26.87 -41.29 -13.98
C PRO A 84 -27.00 -40.44 -12.72
N ALA A 85 -27.59 -39.24 -12.88
CA ALA A 85 -27.80 -38.32 -11.78
C ALA A 85 -28.62 -39.00 -10.66
N THR A 86 -28.07 -39.03 -9.45
CA THR A 86 -28.61 -39.79 -8.32
C THR A 86 -28.85 -38.85 -7.14
N THR A 87 -30.06 -38.87 -6.57
CA THR A 87 -30.39 -38.10 -5.37
C THR A 87 -30.86 -39.01 -4.25
N MET A 88 -30.20 -38.89 -3.09
CA MET A 88 -30.63 -39.52 -1.84
C MET A 88 -31.30 -38.47 -0.95
N ILE A 89 -32.54 -38.73 -0.52
CA ILE A 89 -33.27 -37.86 0.41
C ILE A 89 -33.41 -38.57 1.75
N ILE A 90 -32.89 -37.94 2.80
CA ILE A 90 -32.99 -38.39 4.18
C ILE A 90 -33.98 -37.49 4.89
N LYS A 91 -35.08 -38.06 5.39
CA LYS A 91 -36.12 -37.34 6.16
C LYS A 91 -35.98 -37.65 7.65
N LYS A 92 -35.25 -36.81 8.38
CA LYS A 92 -35.03 -36.93 9.82
C LYS A 92 -34.60 -35.59 10.41
N GLN A 93 -35.41 -35.04 11.32
CA GLN A 93 -35.18 -33.71 11.91
C GLN A 93 -33.77 -33.56 12.50
N SER A 94 -33.35 -34.49 13.36
CA SER A 94 -32.02 -34.42 14.00
C SER A 94 -30.85 -34.46 13.00
N PHE A 95 -31.06 -35.06 11.83
CA PHE A 95 -30.05 -35.12 10.77
C PHE A 95 -30.01 -33.79 10.02
N ALA A 96 -31.17 -33.22 9.67
CA ALA A 96 -31.26 -31.90 9.08
C ALA A 96 -30.65 -30.82 9.99
N ASP A 97 -30.88 -30.89 11.30
CA ASP A 97 -30.34 -29.91 12.25
C ASP A 97 -28.81 -30.00 12.36
N GLY A 98 -28.24 -31.20 12.39
CA GLY A 98 -26.78 -31.35 12.35
C GLY A 98 -26.13 -30.76 11.08
N PHE A 99 -26.78 -30.91 9.90
CA PHE A 99 -26.30 -30.27 8.68
C PHE A 99 -26.53 -28.76 8.66
N LYS A 100 -27.60 -28.24 9.28
CA LYS A 100 -27.78 -26.79 9.48
C LYS A 100 -26.69 -26.22 10.39
N GLU A 101 -26.33 -26.91 11.46
CA GLU A 101 -25.22 -26.50 12.34
C GLU A 101 -23.89 -26.47 11.59
N TYR A 102 -23.57 -27.54 10.86
CA TYR A 102 -22.36 -27.58 10.02
C TYR A 102 -22.36 -26.47 8.95
N PHE A 103 -23.49 -26.27 8.28
CA PHE A 103 -23.68 -25.17 7.33
C PHE A 103 -23.47 -23.81 8.01
N ASN A 104 -24.10 -23.58 9.17
CA ASN A 104 -23.99 -22.32 9.91
C ASN A 104 -22.56 -22.07 10.37
N MET A 105 -21.82 -23.10 10.78
CA MET A 105 -20.40 -22.99 11.12
C MET A 105 -19.57 -22.50 9.93
N LEU A 106 -19.82 -23.05 8.73
CA LEU A 106 -19.17 -22.58 7.50
C LEU A 106 -19.68 -21.19 7.07
N TRP A 107 -20.96 -20.90 7.32
CA TRP A 107 -21.62 -19.66 6.96
C TRP A 107 -21.15 -18.48 7.80
N GLN A 108 -20.95 -18.69 9.09
CA GLN A 108 -20.57 -17.67 10.08
C GLN A 108 -19.06 -17.43 10.11
N GLN A 109 -18.31 -17.90 9.12
CA GLN A 109 -16.90 -17.56 9.00
C GLN A 109 -16.74 -16.08 8.61
N ASP A 110 -16.16 -15.32 9.54
CA ASP A 110 -15.77 -13.92 9.32
C ASP A 110 -14.46 -13.82 8.54
N ALA A 111 -13.72 -14.92 8.38
CA ALA A 111 -12.46 -14.98 7.63
C ALA A 111 -12.61 -15.82 6.35
N ARG A 112 -12.01 -15.36 5.25
CA ARG A 112 -12.04 -16.01 3.94
C ARG A 112 -10.69 -15.89 3.23
N THR A 113 -10.44 -16.82 2.31
CA THR A 113 -9.28 -16.76 1.42
C THR A 113 -9.77 -16.69 -0.01
N TYR A 114 -9.36 -15.67 -0.75
CA TYR A 114 -9.55 -15.55 -2.19
C TYR A 114 -8.22 -15.90 -2.87
N ARG A 115 -8.27 -16.75 -3.90
CA ARG A 115 -7.09 -17.15 -4.66
C ARG A 115 -7.35 -16.99 -6.16
N GLY A 116 -6.36 -16.49 -6.89
CA GLY A 116 -6.52 -16.22 -8.32
C GLY A 116 -6.91 -14.77 -8.59
N VAL A 117 -6.58 -14.31 -9.80
CA VAL A 117 -6.84 -12.93 -10.23
C VAL A 117 -8.33 -12.60 -10.15
N ASP A 118 -9.19 -13.48 -10.67
CA ASP A 118 -10.64 -13.23 -10.71
C ASP A 118 -11.24 -13.13 -9.31
N SER A 119 -10.96 -14.07 -8.41
CA SER A 119 -11.51 -14.04 -7.04
C SER A 119 -11.01 -12.84 -6.23
N VAL A 120 -9.72 -12.49 -6.36
CA VAL A 120 -9.17 -11.29 -5.68
C VAL A 120 -9.78 -10.01 -6.27
N TYR A 121 -9.98 -9.95 -7.59
CA TYR A 121 -10.62 -8.81 -8.24
C TYR A 121 -12.09 -8.65 -7.83
N GLU A 122 -12.87 -9.74 -7.80
CA GLU A 122 -14.26 -9.72 -7.32
C GLU A 122 -14.37 -9.25 -5.88
N PHE A 123 -13.45 -9.69 -5.01
CA PHE A 123 -13.33 -9.17 -3.64
C PHE A 123 -13.07 -7.66 -3.65
N MET A 124 -12.10 -7.20 -4.45
CA MET A 124 -11.74 -5.80 -4.53
C MET A 124 -12.89 -4.91 -4.97
N LEU A 125 -13.71 -5.36 -5.94
CA LEU A 125 -14.87 -4.59 -6.41
C LEU A 125 -15.84 -4.23 -5.27
N LYS A 126 -15.94 -5.03 -4.21
CA LYS A 126 -16.77 -4.72 -3.02
C LYS A 126 -16.33 -3.45 -2.30
N SER A 127 -15.04 -3.13 -2.35
CA SER A 127 -14.52 -1.91 -1.71
C SER A 127 -15.04 -0.64 -2.39
N LEU A 128 -15.51 -0.74 -3.64
CA LEU A 128 -16.06 0.40 -4.38
C LEU A 128 -17.44 0.84 -3.88
N ASP A 129 -18.06 0.10 -2.96
CA ASP A 129 -19.31 0.49 -2.32
C ASP A 129 -19.07 1.42 -1.11
N TYR A 130 -17.81 1.63 -0.74
CA TYR A 130 -17.37 2.50 0.34
C TYR A 130 -16.71 3.76 -0.21
N LYS A 131 -16.74 4.84 0.58
CA LYS A 131 -16.17 6.13 0.17
C LYS A 131 -14.68 6.25 0.40
N GLU A 132 -14.13 5.45 1.31
CA GLU A 132 -12.74 5.53 1.72
C GLU A 132 -12.17 4.12 1.89
N ASN A 133 -10.95 3.97 1.37
CA ASN A 133 -10.14 2.77 1.50
C ASN A 133 -8.74 3.13 1.99
N TRP A 134 -8.14 2.24 2.77
CA TRP A 134 -6.81 2.41 3.34
C TRP A 134 -5.89 1.25 2.95
N PHE A 135 -4.63 1.58 2.65
CA PHE A 135 -3.61 0.61 2.28
C PHE A 135 -2.38 0.77 3.18
N ILE A 136 -1.83 -0.35 3.65
CA ILE A 136 -0.50 -0.42 4.26
C ILE A 136 0.37 -1.31 3.38
N GLY A 137 1.46 -0.74 2.85
CA GLY A 137 2.42 -1.44 2.01
C GLY A 137 2.07 -1.43 0.53
N GLY A 138 1.37 -0.41 0.02
CA GLY A 138 1.09 -0.29 -1.41
C GLY A 138 2.35 -0.43 -2.25
N ASN A 139 2.42 -1.43 -3.14
CA ASN A 139 3.68 -1.87 -3.77
C ASN A 139 3.60 -2.11 -5.29
N ALA A 140 2.57 -1.54 -5.94
CA ALA A 140 2.23 -1.74 -7.35
C ALA A 140 2.00 -3.22 -7.75
N GLY A 141 1.82 -4.13 -6.80
CA GLY A 141 1.63 -5.55 -7.11
C GLY A 141 0.35 -5.82 -7.89
N MET A 142 -0.70 -5.02 -7.69
CA MET A 142 -1.96 -5.14 -8.43
C MET A 142 -1.81 -4.83 -9.92
N GLU A 143 -1.08 -3.76 -10.28
CA GLU A 143 -0.80 -3.41 -11.67
C GLU A 143 -0.03 -4.53 -12.38
N ARG A 144 0.87 -5.21 -11.68
CA ARG A 144 1.65 -6.33 -12.23
C ARG A 144 0.84 -7.61 -12.34
N ALA A 145 0.10 -7.96 -11.29
CA ALA A 145 -0.62 -9.23 -11.21
C ALA A 145 -1.91 -9.24 -12.05
N MET A 146 -2.56 -8.09 -12.24
CA MET A 146 -3.86 -7.99 -12.91
C MET A 146 -4.03 -6.67 -13.70
N PRO A 147 -3.16 -6.38 -14.68
CA PRO A 147 -3.10 -5.07 -15.35
C PRO A 147 -4.44 -4.64 -16.00
N VAL A 148 -5.18 -5.58 -16.59
CA VAL A 148 -6.47 -5.28 -17.24
C VAL A 148 -7.54 -4.93 -16.20
N GLN A 149 -7.69 -5.77 -15.17
CA GLN A 149 -8.62 -5.57 -14.07
C GLN A 149 -8.27 -4.30 -13.28
N TRP A 150 -6.98 -3.98 -13.14
CA TRP A 150 -6.52 -2.78 -12.47
C TRP A 150 -6.97 -1.50 -13.17
N LEU A 151 -6.87 -1.44 -14.50
CA LEU A 151 -7.36 -0.31 -15.28
C LEU A 151 -8.87 -0.12 -15.14
N GLU A 152 -9.64 -1.21 -15.21
CA GLU A 152 -11.08 -1.19 -14.99
C GLU A 152 -11.44 -0.74 -13.58
N TYR A 153 -10.82 -1.36 -12.57
CA TYR A 153 -11.00 -1.02 -11.16
C TYR A 153 -10.75 0.47 -10.91
N ASN A 154 -9.62 1.00 -11.38
CA ASN A 154 -9.26 2.39 -11.12
C ASN A 154 -10.20 3.36 -11.84
N LYS A 155 -10.69 3.01 -13.03
CA LYS A 155 -11.76 3.75 -13.71
C LYS A 155 -13.03 3.80 -12.85
N LEU A 156 -13.53 2.65 -12.40
CA LEU A 156 -14.74 2.57 -11.57
C LEU A 156 -14.57 3.31 -10.24
N ARG A 157 -13.39 3.21 -9.61
CA ARG A 157 -13.02 3.93 -8.39
C ARG A 157 -13.12 5.44 -8.57
N LEU A 158 -12.55 5.97 -9.66
CA LEU A 158 -12.60 7.40 -9.98
C LEU A 158 -14.04 7.86 -10.27
N GLU A 159 -14.81 7.10 -11.05
CA GLU A 159 -16.23 7.39 -11.32
C GLU A 159 -17.06 7.44 -10.03
N ARG A 160 -16.79 6.53 -9.09
CA ARG A 160 -17.47 6.44 -7.79
C ARG A 160 -16.90 7.38 -6.72
N LYS A 161 -15.81 8.10 -7.04
CA LYS A 161 -15.13 9.06 -6.16
C LYS A 161 -14.68 8.40 -4.84
N VAL A 162 -14.08 7.21 -4.94
CA VAL A 162 -13.60 6.45 -3.78
C VAL A 162 -12.19 6.89 -3.43
N TRP A 163 -12.03 7.41 -2.21
CA TRP A 163 -10.77 7.87 -1.67
C TRP A 163 -9.85 6.73 -1.30
N TRP A 164 -8.59 6.90 -1.67
CA TRP A 164 -7.50 6.00 -1.33
C TRP A 164 -6.48 6.72 -0.47
N HIS A 165 -6.19 6.13 0.69
CA HIS A 165 -5.11 6.55 1.58
C HIS A 165 -4.06 5.46 1.63
N ASP A 166 -2.93 5.67 0.97
CA ASP A 166 -1.93 4.62 0.75
C ASP A 166 -0.61 4.91 1.50
N LEU A 167 -0.25 4.03 2.43
CA LEU A 167 1.10 3.95 2.96
C LEU A 167 1.95 3.09 2.03
N VAL A 168 2.61 3.76 1.11
CA VAL A 168 3.32 3.16 -0.03
C VAL A 168 4.67 2.62 0.39
N ASP A 169 5.00 1.40 -0.04
CA ASP A 169 6.32 0.81 0.13
C ASP A 169 7.38 1.66 -0.60
N ILE A 170 8.38 2.14 0.14
CA ILE A 170 9.46 2.98 -0.41
C ILE A 170 10.25 2.26 -1.52
N LYS A 171 10.32 0.93 -1.49
CA LYS A 171 10.99 0.10 -2.50
C LYS A 171 10.19 0.01 -3.80
N ALA A 172 8.89 0.32 -3.76
CA ALA A 172 8.04 0.39 -4.94
C ALA A 172 8.10 1.74 -5.66
N LYS A 173 8.83 2.73 -5.13
CA LYS A 173 8.96 4.08 -5.70
C LYS A 173 9.35 4.07 -7.19
N SER A 174 10.31 3.25 -7.60
CA SER A 174 10.73 3.16 -9.00
C SER A 174 9.71 2.48 -9.93
N ARG A 175 8.66 1.87 -9.36
CA ARG A 175 7.66 1.07 -10.07
C ARG A 175 6.30 1.76 -10.14
N LEU A 176 6.06 2.75 -9.30
CA LEU A 176 4.78 3.45 -9.22
C LEU A 176 4.73 4.58 -10.26
N THR A 177 4.13 4.28 -11.41
CA THR A 177 3.92 5.27 -12.45
C THR A 177 2.93 6.35 -11.94
N GLY A 178 3.23 7.62 -12.21
CA GLY A 178 2.33 8.74 -11.90
C GLY A 178 2.39 9.32 -10.49
N LEU A 179 3.20 8.75 -9.57
CA LEU A 179 3.50 9.37 -8.27
C LEU A 179 4.55 10.47 -8.35
N ASP A 180 5.34 10.53 -9.43
CA ASP A 180 6.41 11.55 -9.59
C ASP A 180 5.89 12.99 -9.56
N TYR A 181 4.59 13.18 -9.82
CA TYR A 181 3.90 14.48 -9.85
C TYR A 181 3.05 14.74 -8.60
N VAL A 182 3.04 13.82 -7.64
CA VAL A 182 2.11 13.81 -6.50
C VAL A 182 2.96 14.07 -5.24
N ARG A 183 2.70 15.18 -4.55
CA ARG A 183 3.44 15.50 -3.33
C ARG A 183 2.95 14.58 -2.21
N GLU A 184 3.90 14.06 -1.45
CA GLU A 184 3.58 13.21 -0.32
C GLU A 184 2.68 13.94 0.70
N GLY A 185 1.60 13.29 1.13
CA GLY A 185 0.60 13.84 2.06
C GLY A 185 -0.31 14.92 1.45
N GLU A 186 -0.19 15.20 0.15
CA GLU A 186 -1.13 16.06 -0.54
C GLU A 186 -2.36 15.25 -0.99
N ARG A 187 -3.55 15.82 -0.77
CA ARG A 187 -4.80 15.24 -1.26
C ARG A 187 -5.00 15.64 -2.72
N HIS A 188 -5.04 14.64 -3.60
CA HIS A 188 -5.33 14.85 -5.02
C HIS A 188 -6.81 14.59 -5.27
N GLU A 189 -7.63 15.64 -5.12
CA GLU A 189 -9.10 15.61 -5.25
C GLU A 189 -9.57 15.07 -6.61
N ASP A 190 -8.85 15.38 -7.69
CA ASP A 190 -9.13 14.89 -9.04
C ASP A 190 -8.89 13.38 -9.17
N LYS A 191 -7.99 12.83 -8.35
CA LYS A 191 -7.62 11.41 -8.34
C LYS A 191 -8.22 10.64 -7.17
N TYR A 192 -8.89 11.31 -6.23
CA TYR A 192 -9.36 10.75 -4.96
C TYR A 192 -8.27 9.90 -4.29
N PHE A 193 -7.06 10.45 -4.20
CA PHE A 193 -5.87 9.72 -3.78
C PHE A 193 -4.97 10.59 -2.90
N GLU A 194 -4.47 10.01 -1.82
CA GLU A 194 -3.47 10.58 -0.92
C GLU A 194 -2.50 9.47 -0.53
N PHE A 195 -1.21 9.77 -0.44
CA PHE A 195 -0.23 8.76 -0.07
C PHE A 195 0.86 9.32 0.84
N LYS A 196 1.46 8.43 1.62
CA LYS A 196 2.66 8.67 2.42
C LYS A 196 3.62 7.49 2.24
N TRP A 197 4.93 7.73 2.36
CA TRP A 197 5.89 6.64 2.36
C TRP A 197 5.81 5.88 3.67
N LEU A 198 5.69 4.56 3.56
CA LEU A 198 5.80 3.64 4.66
C LEU A 198 7.27 3.55 5.12
N PRO A 199 7.55 3.51 6.44
CA PRO A 199 8.91 3.27 6.93
C PRO A 199 9.49 1.97 6.37
N GLU A 200 10.77 1.98 6.00
CA GLU A 200 11.43 0.84 5.36
C GLU A 200 11.37 -0.42 6.25
N GLU A 201 11.45 -0.22 7.57
CA GLU A 201 11.45 -1.28 8.58
C GLU A 201 10.16 -2.11 8.62
N VAL A 202 9.06 -1.59 8.07
CA VAL A 202 7.75 -2.26 8.07
C VAL A 202 7.24 -2.56 6.64
N CYS A 203 8.08 -2.35 5.62
CA CYS A 203 7.74 -2.72 4.25
C CYS A 203 7.62 -4.24 4.09
N SER A 204 6.63 -4.68 3.31
CA SER A 204 6.28 -6.09 3.14
C SER A 204 5.80 -6.34 1.70
N PRO A 205 6.05 -7.53 1.13
CA PRO A 205 5.42 -7.93 -0.13
C PRO A 205 3.88 -8.03 -0.03
N THR A 206 3.36 -8.15 1.19
CA THR A 206 1.93 -8.22 1.49
C THR A 206 1.37 -6.84 1.77
N VAL A 207 0.27 -6.51 1.09
CA VAL A 207 -0.50 -5.28 1.28
C VAL A 207 -1.63 -5.54 2.27
N ILE A 208 -1.77 -4.69 3.28
CA ILE A 208 -3.01 -4.65 4.08
C ILE A 208 -3.96 -3.66 3.41
N PHE A 209 -5.13 -4.13 3.01
CA PHE A 209 -6.19 -3.36 2.37
C PHE A 209 -7.43 -3.34 3.26
N MET A 210 -7.94 -2.15 3.57
CA MET A 210 -9.03 -1.97 4.52
C MET A 210 -10.12 -1.09 3.93
N PHE A 211 -11.38 -1.45 4.18
CA PHE A 211 -12.57 -0.65 3.83
C PHE A 211 -13.77 -1.16 4.63
N GLY A 212 -14.73 -0.29 4.94
CA GLY A 212 -15.91 -0.68 5.73
C GLY A 212 -15.54 -1.31 7.07
N GLU A 213 -15.91 -2.58 7.28
CA GLU A 213 -15.50 -3.39 8.44
C GLU A 213 -14.56 -4.55 8.03
N THR A 214 -13.91 -4.41 6.88
CA THR A 214 -13.11 -5.46 6.24
C THR A 214 -11.63 -5.13 6.28
N VAL A 215 -10.82 -6.13 6.64
CA VAL A 215 -9.36 -6.10 6.53
C VAL A 215 -8.92 -7.25 5.64
N ALA A 216 -8.08 -6.97 4.66
CA ALA A 216 -7.51 -7.96 3.76
C ALA A 216 -6.00 -7.89 3.74
N SER A 217 -5.35 -9.04 3.86
CA SER A 217 -3.92 -9.23 3.67
C SER A 217 -3.68 -9.85 2.30
N ILE A 218 -3.17 -9.06 1.35
CA ILE A 218 -3.06 -9.43 -0.07
C ILE A 218 -1.60 -9.59 -0.47
N THR A 219 -1.25 -10.75 -1.01
CA THR A 219 0.05 -10.99 -1.64
C THR A 219 -0.15 -11.16 -3.13
N TRP A 220 0.33 -10.19 -3.91
CA TRP A 220 0.12 -10.12 -5.36
C TRP A 220 0.98 -11.12 -6.15
N GLU A 221 2.21 -11.35 -5.69
CA GLU A 221 3.20 -12.23 -6.32
C GLU A 221 3.30 -13.59 -5.60
N ALA A 222 2.17 -14.12 -5.12
CA ALA A 222 2.16 -15.50 -4.64
C ALA A 222 2.29 -16.42 -5.86
N ASP A 223 3.27 -17.32 -5.87
CA ASP A 223 3.40 -18.34 -6.92
C ASP A 223 2.33 -19.44 -6.69
N PRO A 224 1.44 -19.74 -7.66
CA PRO A 224 1.36 -19.20 -9.03
C PRO A 224 0.39 -18.01 -9.23
N GLU A 225 -0.42 -17.66 -8.23
CA GLU A 225 -1.49 -16.68 -8.34
C GLU A 225 -1.65 -15.81 -7.07
N PRO A 226 -2.21 -14.59 -7.18
CA PRO A 226 -2.43 -13.72 -6.02
C PRO A 226 -3.36 -14.38 -4.99
N VAL A 227 -3.12 -14.05 -3.71
CA VAL A 227 -3.90 -14.55 -2.58
C VAL A 227 -4.29 -13.40 -1.68
N ALA A 228 -5.55 -13.35 -1.27
CA ALA A 228 -6.05 -12.42 -0.26
C ALA A 228 -6.68 -13.17 0.92
N PHE A 229 -6.20 -12.92 2.13
CA PHE A 229 -6.85 -13.34 3.37
C PHE A 229 -7.70 -12.20 3.88
N VAL A 230 -9.01 -12.37 3.91
CA VAL A 230 -10.00 -11.32 4.18
C VAL A 230 -10.71 -11.63 5.48
N ILE A 231 -10.86 -10.64 6.34
CA ILE A 231 -11.58 -10.74 7.60
C ILE A 231 -12.62 -9.60 7.65
N GLU A 232 -13.89 -9.96 7.78
CA GLU A 232 -15.03 -9.04 7.94
C GLU A 232 -15.35 -8.93 9.45
N ASN A 233 -14.72 -7.99 10.14
CA ASN A 233 -14.91 -7.80 11.58
C ASN A 233 -14.58 -6.36 12.01
N LYS A 234 -15.56 -5.66 12.58
CA LYS A 234 -15.43 -4.26 13.02
C LYS A 234 -14.28 -4.01 13.99
N GLN A 235 -14.08 -4.89 14.98
CA GLN A 235 -13.04 -4.71 15.99
C GLN A 235 -11.65 -4.83 15.35
N ILE A 236 -11.45 -5.85 14.52
CA ILE A 236 -10.19 -6.05 13.78
C ILE A 236 -9.92 -4.86 12.84
N PHE A 237 -10.94 -4.38 12.11
CA PHE A 237 -10.83 -3.17 11.31
C PHE A 237 -10.37 -1.97 12.13
N ASN A 238 -11.00 -1.70 13.27
CA ASN A 238 -10.64 -0.57 14.12
C ASN A 238 -9.20 -0.67 14.65
N ASP A 239 -8.74 -1.87 15.00
CA ASP A 239 -7.37 -2.09 15.49
C ASP A 239 -6.34 -1.84 14.37
N TYR A 240 -6.59 -2.35 13.17
CA TYR A 240 -5.74 -2.06 12.01
C TYR A 240 -5.81 -0.60 11.58
N LYS A 241 -6.97 0.05 11.68
CA LYS A 241 -7.13 1.48 11.39
C LYS A 241 -6.35 2.34 12.38
N LYS A 242 -6.34 1.98 13.67
CA LYS A 242 -5.49 2.62 14.67
C LYS A 242 -4.00 2.46 14.34
N TYR A 243 -3.59 1.29 13.87
CA TYR A 243 -2.21 1.06 13.42
C TYR A 243 -1.87 1.89 12.17
N PHE A 244 -2.77 1.94 11.18
CA PHE A 244 -2.67 2.82 10.02
C PHE A 244 -2.50 4.27 10.47
N ASP A 245 -3.36 4.76 11.36
CA ASP A 245 -3.32 6.16 11.84
C ASP A 245 -2.03 6.49 12.58
N TYR A 246 -1.48 5.53 13.33
CA TYR A 246 -0.17 5.67 13.96
C TYR A 246 0.94 5.86 12.91
N LEU A 247 0.96 5.04 11.85
CA LEU A 247 1.93 5.16 10.77
C LEU A 247 1.70 6.42 9.91
N TRP A 248 0.43 6.80 9.70
CA TRP A 248 0.03 7.94 8.88
C TRP A 248 0.43 9.27 9.50
N ASN A 249 0.27 9.40 10.82
CA ASN A 249 0.47 10.66 11.54
C ASN A 249 1.87 10.78 12.15
N GLN A 250 2.85 10.03 11.63
CA GLN A 250 4.24 10.17 12.05
C GLN A 250 4.79 11.53 11.63
N ASP A 251 5.21 12.30 12.63
CA ASP A 251 5.97 13.54 12.44
C ASP A 251 7.48 13.31 12.38
N THR A 252 7.93 12.10 12.71
CA THR A 252 9.34 11.72 12.77
C THR A 252 9.59 10.55 11.85
N ARG A 253 10.66 10.63 11.05
CA ARG A 253 11.03 9.60 10.09
C ARG A 253 12.51 9.30 10.14
N ILE A 254 12.83 8.02 10.14
CA ILE A 254 14.19 7.52 10.07
C ILE A 254 14.43 7.04 8.65
N THR A 255 15.51 7.48 8.05
CA THR A 255 15.99 7.06 6.73
C THR A 255 17.37 6.46 6.90
N ARG A 256 17.61 5.28 6.31
CA ARG A 256 18.88 4.56 6.44
C ARG A 256 19.57 4.35 5.10
N GLY A 257 20.89 4.38 5.11
CA GLY A 257 21.73 4.19 3.94
C GLY A 257 21.94 5.46 3.13
N LEU A 258 23.13 5.57 2.53
CA LEU A 258 23.57 6.76 1.81
C LEU A 258 22.62 7.16 0.67
N LYS A 259 22.23 6.21 -0.17
CA LYS A 259 21.33 6.49 -1.31
C LYS A 259 19.96 7.03 -0.87
N ASN A 260 19.38 6.48 0.21
CA ASN A 260 18.08 6.95 0.69
C ASN A 260 18.20 8.34 1.33
N ALA A 261 19.32 8.65 2.01
CA ALA A 261 19.60 9.99 2.50
C ALA A 261 19.76 10.99 1.33
N GLN A 262 20.43 10.62 0.25
CA GLN A 262 20.53 11.45 -0.97
C GLN A 262 19.14 11.69 -1.61
N ASP A 263 18.32 10.64 -1.70
CA ASP A 263 16.93 10.74 -2.17
C ASP A 263 16.07 11.68 -1.32
N LEU A 264 16.32 11.70 0.01
CA LEU A 264 15.68 12.61 0.94
C LEU A 264 16.02 14.08 0.65
N PHE A 265 17.27 14.40 0.33
CA PHE A 265 17.64 15.75 -0.12
C PHE A 265 16.88 16.17 -1.37
N TYR A 266 16.85 15.33 -2.41
CA TYR A 266 16.09 15.64 -3.62
C TYR A 266 14.58 15.76 -3.35
N ARG A 267 14.03 14.97 -2.42
CA ARG A 267 12.64 15.12 -1.96
C ARG A 267 12.42 16.50 -1.37
N LYS A 268 13.26 16.92 -0.41
CA LYS A 268 13.15 18.25 0.20
C LYS A 268 13.33 19.36 -0.83
N MET A 269 14.27 19.23 -1.76
CA MET A 269 14.45 20.22 -2.82
C MET A 269 13.21 20.36 -3.72
N ARG A 270 12.49 19.26 -4.02
CA ARG A 270 11.23 19.32 -4.78
C ARG A 270 10.10 20.03 -4.02
N GLU A 271 10.12 19.98 -2.69
CA GLU A 271 9.14 20.64 -1.83
C GLU A 271 9.39 22.15 -1.70
N LEU A 272 10.61 22.61 -1.97
CA LEU A 272 11.00 24.01 -1.98
C LEU A 272 10.64 24.70 -3.31
N LYS A 273 10.25 25.96 -3.23
CA LYS A 273 9.96 26.87 -4.34
C LYS A 273 11.15 27.78 -4.62
N ALA A 274 11.18 28.37 -5.82
CA ALA A 274 12.14 29.44 -6.11
C ALA A 274 11.98 30.60 -5.11
N GLY A 275 13.09 31.05 -4.55
CA GLY A 275 13.15 32.05 -3.48
C GLY A 275 13.08 31.48 -2.06
N ASP A 276 12.73 30.20 -1.87
CA ASP A 276 12.78 29.58 -0.54
C ASP A 276 14.25 29.45 -0.09
N GLU A 277 14.47 29.53 1.23
CA GLU A 277 15.77 29.30 1.88
C GLU A 277 15.68 28.07 2.78
N TYR A 278 16.75 27.27 2.80
CA TYR A 278 17.00 26.33 3.90
C TYR A 278 18.40 26.55 4.49
N ARG A 279 18.56 26.13 5.74
CA ARG A 279 19.75 26.39 6.55
C ARG A 279 20.46 25.08 6.88
N VAL A 280 21.79 25.11 6.96
CA VAL A 280 22.61 23.93 7.27
C VAL A 280 23.60 24.27 8.36
N LEU A 281 23.48 23.60 9.49
CA LEU A 281 24.43 23.63 10.60
C LEU A 281 25.40 22.46 10.45
N TRP A 282 26.69 22.73 10.64
CA TRP A 282 27.75 21.72 10.56
C TRP A 282 27.75 21.00 9.21
N GLY A 283 27.83 21.79 8.13
CA GLY A 283 28.02 21.25 6.79
C GLY A 283 29.29 20.39 6.77
N ALA A 284 29.11 19.07 6.79
CA ALA A 284 30.17 18.10 6.88
C ALA A 284 29.92 17.00 5.85
N TYR A 285 30.98 16.59 5.16
CA TYR A 285 30.89 15.53 4.15
C TYR A 285 30.92 14.12 4.74
N GLY A 286 31.19 13.98 6.05
CA GLY A 286 31.48 12.71 6.70
C GLY A 286 32.80 12.13 6.22
N ILE A 287 33.80 12.05 7.11
CA ILE A 287 35.18 11.61 6.78
C ILE A 287 35.19 10.35 5.92
N ASP A 288 34.38 9.36 6.29
CA ASP A 288 34.36 8.05 5.65
C ASP A 288 33.64 8.03 4.29
N VAL A 289 32.73 8.96 4.02
CA VAL A 289 31.92 8.97 2.78
C VAL A 289 32.19 10.17 1.89
N ARG A 290 33.19 11.00 2.25
CA ARG A 290 33.56 12.26 1.59
C ARG A 290 33.73 12.12 0.06
N ASN A 291 34.39 11.05 -0.39
CA ASN A 291 34.63 10.77 -1.82
C ASN A 291 33.33 10.49 -2.60
N ASP A 292 32.30 9.96 -1.93
CA ASP A 292 31.00 9.67 -2.53
C ASP A 292 30.05 10.87 -2.43
N THR A 293 30.16 11.66 -1.36
CA THR A 293 29.24 12.78 -1.09
C THR A 293 29.59 14.05 -1.85
N ILE A 294 30.88 14.39 -2.03
CA ILE A 294 31.27 15.65 -2.70
C ILE A 294 30.73 15.71 -4.15
N PRO A 295 31.01 14.74 -5.04
CA PRO A 295 30.51 14.81 -6.41
C PRO A 295 28.98 14.83 -6.48
N TRP A 296 28.33 14.19 -5.51
CA TRP A 296 26.88 14.19 -5.40
C TRP A 296 26.34 15.57 -4.96
N PHE A 297 26.97 16.23 -3.98
CA PHE A 297 26.58 17.56 -3.53
C PHE A 297 26.81 18.61 -4.61
N GLU A 298 27.87 18.52 -5.42
CA GLU A 298 28.07 19.39 -6.58
C GLU A 298 26.86 19.31 -7.53
N LYS A 299 26.42 18.09 -7.86
CA LYS A 299 25.23 17.88 -8.70
C LYS A 299 23.97 18.43 -8.03
N TYR A 300 23.75 18.09 -6.76
CA TYR A 300 22.58 18.55 -6.01
C TYR A 300 22.51 20.07 -5.94
N ASN A 301 23.64 20.74 -5.67
CA ASN A 301 23.70 22.19 -5.61
C ASN A 301 23.54 22.84 -6.99
N THR A 302 24.02 22.20 -8.06
CA THR A 302 23.75 22.66 -9.42
C THR A 302 22.25 22.74 -9.68
N GLU A 303 21.51 21.67 -9.34
CA GLU A 303 20.06 21.64 -9.48
C GLU A 303 19.35 22.64 -8.55
N ARG A 304 19.85 22.81 -7.32
CA ARG A 304 19.33 23.79 -6.34
C ARG A 304 19.43 25.22 -6.86
N VAL A 305 20.61 25.60 -7.37
CA VAL A 305 20.87 26.94 -7.92
C VAL A 305 19.99 27.20 -9.14
N GLN A 306 19.87 26.23 -10.06
CA GLN A 306 18.97 26.32 -11.21
C GLN A 306 17.50 26.50 -10.82
N ARG A 307 17.09 25.94 -9.67
CA ARG A 307 15.74 26.08 -9.11
C ARG A 307 15.53 27.40 -8.35
N GLY A 308 16.57 28.21 -8.16
CA GLY A 308 16.49 29.46 -7.41
C GLY A 308 16.26 29.26 -5.91
N VAL A 309 16.72 28.14 -5.33
CA VAL A 309 16.57 27.86 -3.90
C VAL A 309 17.82 28.36 -3.16
N HIS A 310 17.64 29.20 -2.14
CA HIS A 310 18.74 29.77 -1.35
C HIS A 310 19.25 28.82 -0.27
N LEU A 311 20.55 28.90 0.00
CA LEU A 311 21.22 28.13 1.05
C LEU A 311 21.94 29.06 2.03
N LYS A 312 21.76 28.80 3.33
CA LYS A 312 22.54 29.42 4.40
C LYS A 312 23.32 28.35 5.16
N LEU A 313 24.64 28.33 5.01
CA LEU A 313 25.51 27.21 5.42
C LEU A 313 26.53 27.65 6.47
N ILE A 314 26.61 26.91 7.58
CA ILE A 314 27.74 27.00 8.52
C ILE A 314 28.60 25.74 8.35
N GLY A 315 29.77 25.91 7.75
CA GLY A 315 30.78 24.86 7.59
C GLY A 315 31.88 24.95 8.65
N TYR A 316 32.87 24.07 8.51
CA TYR A 316 34.09 24.11 9.29
C TYR A 316 35.22 24.75 8.48
N GLU A 317 36.12 25.49 9.16
CA GLU A 317 37.24 26.17 8.50
C GLU A 317 38.10 25.22 7.64
N PRO A 318 38.41 23.97 8.06
CA PRO A 318 39.14 23.02 7.22
C PRO A 318 38.43 22.62 5.91
N ASP A 319 37.11 22.75 5.82
CA ASP A 319 36.32 22.41 4.63
C ASP A 319 35.99 23.66 3.77
N ARG A 320 36.52 24.84 4.13
CA ARG A 320 36.24 26.12 3.44
C ARG A 320 36.45 26.04 1.94
N ASP A 321 37.64 25.62 1.51
CA ASP A 321 37.98 25.62 0.09
C ASP A 321 37.13 24.63 -0.71
N SER A 322 36.83 23.45 -0.13
CA SER A 322 35.96 22.46 -0.76
C SER A 322 34.52 22.97 -0.91
N ILE A 323 33.96 23.57 0.15
CA ILE A 323 32.60 24.13 0.12
C ILE A 323 32.51 25.28 -0.89
N LEU A 324 33.49 26.21 -0.88
CA LEU A 324 33.51 27.33 -1.82
C LEU A 324 33.70 26.87 -3.27
N HIS A 325 34.51 25.83 -3.49
CA HIS A 325 34.67 25.23 -4.81
C HIS A 325 33.35 24.61 -5.28
N GLU A 326 32.68 23.83 -4.43
CA GLU A 326 31.40 23.18 -4.73
C GLU A 326 30.33 24.19 -5.15
N MET A 327 30.15 25.29 -4.40
CA MET A 327 29.15 26.31 -4.75
C MET A 327 29.46 26.97 -6.10
N LYS A 328 30.73 27.31 -6.35
CA LYS A 328 31.15 27.90 -7.63
C LYS A 328 30.97 26.92 -8.79
N ALA A 329 31.32 25.65 -8.59
CA ALA A 329 31.13 24.58 -9.57
C ALA A 329 29.64 24.35 -9.89
N ALA A 330 28.76 24.54 -8.89
CA ALA A 330 27.31 24.49 -9.05
C ALA A 330 26.70 25.70 -9.81
N GLY A 331 27.52 26.67 -10.23
CA GLY A 331 27.08 27.86 -10.97
C GLY A 331 26.78 29.08 -10.09
N ASP A 332 27.03 29.01 -8.78
CA ASP A 332 26.88 30.13 -7.83
C ASP A 332 28.23 30.87 -7.66
N THR A 333 28.74 31.41 -8.76
CA THR A 333 30.13 31.91 -8.84
C THR A 333 30.42 33.10 -7.93
N ASP A 334 29.41 33.95 -7.72
CA ASP A 334 29.42 35.14 -6.87
C ASP A 334 28.75 34.91 -5.50
N LEU A 335 28.35 33.66 -5.21
CA LEU A 335 27.65 33.29 -3.97
C LEU A 335 26.34 34.07 -3.76
N SER A 336 25.68 34.44 -4.85
CA SER A 336 24.39 35.13 -4.82
C SER A 336 23.25 34.23 -4.34
N MET A 337 23.39 32.91 -4.48
CA MET A 337 22.42 31.90 -4.03
C MET A 337 22.81 31.20 -2.72
N THR A 338 24.00 31.50 -2.18
CA THR A 338 24.55 30.82 -1.00
C THR A 338 25.23 31.80 -0.06
N SER A 339 24.73 31.90 1.17
CA SER A 339 25.45 32.53 2.27
C SER A 339 26.22 31.48 3.06
N VAL A 340 27.54 31.62 3.18
CA VAL A 340 28.38 30.68 3.92
C VAL A 340 29.18 31.37 5.03
N ARG A 341 29.34 30.69 6.17
CA ARG A 341 30.24 31.06 7.27
C ARG A 341 30.94 29.84 7.84
N PHE A 342 32.02 30.06 8.58
CA PHE A 342 32.91 29.01 9.07
C PHE A 342 33.22 29.15 10.57
N LEU A 343 33.39 28.00 11.23
CA LEU A 343 33.82 27.88 12.63
C LEU A 343 35.30 27.47 12.70
N ASP A 344 36.08 28.15 13.55
CA ASP A 344 37.52 27.94 13.72
C ASP A 344 37.89 26.57 14.33
N ASN A 345 37.05 26.07 15.23
CA ASN A 345 37.35 24.92 16.10
C ASN A 345 36.51 23.70 15.70
N ALA A 346 36.96 22.93 14.73
CA ALA A 346 36.28 21.70 14.35
C ALA A 346 36.83 20.50 15.13
N VAL A 347 36.09 20.05 16.16
CA VAL A 347 35.93 18.60 16.32
C VAL A 347 35.05 18.21 15.14
N GLU A 348 35.64 17.63 14.10
CA GLU A 348 34.91 17.21 12.90
C GLU A 348 33.78 16.27 13.34
N SER A 349 32.55 16.75 13.20
CA SER A 349 31.37 15.97 13.55
C SER A 349 30.89 15.25 12.30
N PRO A 350 30.59 13.94 12.35
CA PRO A 350 29.90 13.26 11.27
C PRO A 350 28.42 13.67 11.18
N MET A 351 27.97 14.59 12.05
CA MET A 351 26.59 15.10 12.08
C MET A 351 26.45 16.37 11.26
N GLN A 352 25.38 16.43 10.48
CA GLN A 352 24.90 17.64 9.81
C GLN A 352 23.44 17.86 10.18
N ILE A 353 23.02 19.12 10.33
CA ILE A 353 21.62 19.47 10.60
C ILE A 353 21.13 20.37 9.48
N ASN A 354 20.09 19.94 8.77
CA ASN A 354 19.39 20.77 7.80
C ASN A 354 18.08 21.27 8.40
N ILE A 355 17.81 22.56 8.28
CA ILE A 355 16.59 23.21 8.75
C ILE A 355 15.85 23.73 7.51
N TYR A 356 14.76 23.07 7.17
CA TYR A 356 13.86 23.44 6.08
C TYR A 356 12.68 24.27 6.60
N PRO A 357 11.91 24.92 5.72
CA PRO A 357 10.73 25.69 6.13
C PRO A 357 9.71 24.87 6.92
N ASP A 358 9.54 23.57 6.68
CA ASP A 358 8.52 22.72 7.32
C ASP A 358 9.08 21.59 8.20
N SER A 359 10.40 21.37 8.20
CA SER A 359 11.02 20.27 8.93
C SER A 359 12.49 20.53 9.29
N ILE A 360 13.02 19.71 10.18
CA ILE A 360 14.46 19.59 10.42
C ILE A 360 14.92 18.18 10.10
N ILE A 361 16.17 18.03 9.67
CA ILE A 361 16.75 16.73 9.38
C ILE A 361 18.14 16.66 10.01
N PHE A 362 18.33 15.68 10.88
CA PHE A 362 19.64 15.31 11.42
C PHE A 362 20.24 14.21 10.55
N PHE A 363 21.37 14.48 9.92
CA PHE A 363 22.14 13.48 9.18
C PHE A 363 23.33 13.03 10.02
N HIS A 364 23.52 11.72 10.12
CA HIS A 364 24.77 11.09 10.52
C HIS A 364 25.37 10.41 9.30
N TRP A 365 26.52 10.89 8.84
CA TRP A 365 27.19 10.37 7.65
C TRP A 365 28.16 9.23 8.01
N ALA A 366 27.92 8.04 7.48
CA ALA A 366 28.79 6.87 7.68
C ALA A 366 28.69 5.87 6.52
N LYS A 367 29.75 5.07 6.31
CA LYS A 367 29.84 4.08 5.22
C LYS A 367 28.71 3.04 5.28
N GLY A 368 28.36 2.51 4.10
CA GLY A 368 27.40 1.42 3.95
C GLY A 368 26.01 1.78 4.46
N SER A 369 25.44 0.94 5.33
CA SER A 369 24.16 1.17 5.99
C SER A 369 24.25 2.09 7.22
N GLY A 370 25.45 2.58 7.56
CA GLY A 370 25.68 3.42 8.73
C GLY A 370 25.12 4.84 8.61
N THR A 371 24.90 5.33 7.39
CA THR A 371 24.26 6.65 7.20
C THR A 371 22.82 6.62 7.71
N ILE A 372 22.47 7.57 8.58
CA ILE A 372 21.13 7.71 9.15
C ILE A 372 20.69 9.16 8.97
N ALA A 373 19.45 9.38 8.54
CA ALA A 373 18.81 10.68 8.59
C ALA A 373 17.53 10.60 9.45
N ILE A 374 17.32 11.57 10.33
CA ILE A 374 16.13 11.70 11.17
C ILE A 374 15.43 13.00 10.80
N GLU A 375 14.33 12.91 10.05
CA GLU A 375 13.47 14.04 9.74
C GLU A 375 12.42 14.23 10.84
N ILE A 376 12.22 15.46 11.30
CA ILE A 376 11.21 15.84 12.29
C ILE A 376 10.37 17.01 11.75
N LYS A 377 9.06 16.81 11.63
CA LYS A 377 8.06 17.77 11.15
C LYS A 377 7.29 18.41 12.31
N ARG A 378 8.02 19.03 13.24
CA ARG A 378 7.48 19.72 14.41
C ARG A 378 7.96 21.17 14.44
N PRO A 379 7.07 22.18 14.25
CA PRO A 379 7.45 23.59 14.22
C PRO A 379 8.23 24.03 15.46
N GLU A 380 7.85 23.57 16.65
CA GLU A 380 8.50 23.92 17.90
C GLU A 380 9.95 23.44 17.98
N ILE A 381 10.27 22.28 17.40
CA ILE A 381 11.65 21.75 17.35
C ILE A 381 12.44 22.47 16.25
N ARG A 382 11.81 22.74 15.10
CA ARG A 382 12.40 23.53 14.01
C ARG A 382 12.78 24.93 14.47
N ASP A 383 11.91 25.61 15.20
CA ASP A 383 12.13 26.99 15.65
C ASP A 383 13.21 27.06 16.73
N ALA A 384 13.28 26.06 17.61
CA ALA A 384 14.41 25.89 18.53
C ALA A 384 15.74 25.72 17.77
N MET A 385 15.77 24.90 16.72
CA MET A 385 16.98 24.73 15.90
C MET A 385 17.36 25.99 15.11
N ASN A 386 16.37 26.75 14.61
CA ASN A 386 16.64 28.06 13.99
C ASN A 386 17.30 29.04 14.98
N THR A 387 16.84 29.05 16.22
CA THR A 387 17.46 29.87 17.28
C THR A 387 18.93 29.49 17.48
N SER A 388 19.23 28.19 17.56
CA SER A 388 20.60 27.69 17.66
C SER A 388 21.45 28.03 16.43
N PHE A 389 20.86 27.93 15.24
CA PHE A 389 21.52 28.33 13.99
C PHE A 389 21.88 29.81 14.00
N ASP A 390 20.93 30.69 14.35
CA ASP A 390 21.16 32.14 14.33
C ASP A 390 22.22 32.57 15.35
N ALA A 391 22.23 31.97 16.55
CA ALA A 391 23.31 32.20 17.52
C ALA A 391 24.68 31.75 16.99
N THR A 392 24.75 30.57 16.38
CA THR A 392 25.99 30.04 15.78
C THR A 392 26.44 30.89 14.59
N TRP A 393 25.49 31.36 13.78
CA TRP A 393 25.75 32.24 12.64
C TRP A 393 26.41 33.54 13.06
N GLN A 394 25.98 34.14 14.18
CA GLN A 394 26.62 35.37 14.69
C GLN A 394 28.03 35.14 15.22
N ALA A 395 28.32 33.95 15.75
CA ALA A 395 29.63 33.59 16.26
C ALA A 395 30.62 33.13 15.17
N SER A 396 30.13 32.73 14.00
CA SER A 396 30.96 32.26 12.89
C SER A 396 31.52 33.41 12.06
N LYS A 397 32.65 33.14 11.39
CA LYS A 397 33.34 34.10 10.54
C LYS A 397 32.90 33.95 9.09
N ASN A 398 33.00 35.02 8.31
CA ASN A 398 32.81 34.98 6.86
C ASN A 398 33.94 34.18 6.18
#